data_AF-A0A925YJX0-F1
#
_entry.id   AF-A0A925YJX0-F1
#
_cell.length_a   1.000
_cell.length_b   1.000
_cell.length_c   1.000
_cell.angle_alpha   90.00
_cell.angle_beta   90.00
_cell.angle_gamma   90.00
#
_symmetry.space_group_name_H-M   'P 1'
#
loop_
_entity.id
_entity.type
_entity.pdbx_description
1 polymer ?
#
loop_
_entity_poly.entity_id
_entity_poly.type
_entity_poly.pdbx_seq_one_letter_code
_entity_poly.pdbx_strand_id
1 'polypeptide(L)'
;RERLRGNADATATAFGNVPPPSALPTDGLNLSPERLVAALAVHPAEFADEAESIETHYARFGDRLPDELRAELSALRERSMRES
;
A
#
# COMPACT_ATOMS: atom_id res chain seq x y z
N ARG A 1 5.42 15.33 -5.90
CA ARG A 1 5.58 16.64 -5.22
C ARG A 1 4.29 17.10 -4.55
N GLU A 2 3.13 16.89 -5.18
CA GLU A 2 1.84 17.34 -4.66
C GLU A 2 1.42 16.77 -3.31
N ARG A 3 1.64 15.47 -3.07
CA ARG A 3 1.41 14.83 -1.75
C ARG A 3 2.14 15.54 -0.60
N LEU A 4 3.40 15.94 -0.79
CA LEU A 4 4.20 16.63 0.25
C LEU A 4 3.73 18.06 0.51
N ARG A 5 2.97 18.63 -0.42
CA ARG A 5 2.39 19.98 -0.32
C ARG A 5 0.96 19.97 0.21
N GLY A 6 0.38 18.79 0.45
CA GLY A 6 -0.99 18.63 0.97
C GLY A 6 -2.10 18.88 -0.05
N ASN A 7 -1.76 19.03 -1.32
CA ASN A 7 -2.70 19.45 -2.37
C ASN A 7 -3.16 18.28 -3.27
N ALA A 8 -2.87 17.03 -2.87
CA ALA A 8 -3.26 15.85 -3.63
C ALA A 8 -4.33 15.08 -2.87
N ASP A 9 -5.48 14.87 -3.50
CA ASP A 9 -6.50 13.96 -3.00
C ASP A 9 -5.96 12.54 -2.93
N ALA A 10 -6.36 11.80 -1.89
CA ALA A 10 -6.04 10.40 -1.75
C ALA A 10 -7.08 9.69 -0.89
N THR A 11 -7.35 8.44 -1.24
CA THR A 11 -8.14 7.51 -0.44
C THR A 11 -7.20 6.80 0.54
N ALA A 12 -7.54 6.83 1.83
CA ALA A 12 -6.84 6.04 2.83
C ALA A 12 -7.15 4.55 2.64
N THR A 13 -6.11 3.72 2.69
CA THR A 13 -6.19 2.25 2.62
C THR A 13 -5.31 1.64 3.71
N ALA A 14 -5.44 0.32 3.94
CA ALA A 14 -4.58 -0.42 4.86
C ALA A 14 -3.06 -0.21 4.64
N PHE A 15 -2.62 0.16 3.44
CA PHE A 15 -1.20 0.38 3.09
C PHE A 15 -0.82 1.86 2.94
N GLY A 16 -1.74 2.77 3.28
CA GLY A 16 -1.53 4.21 3.24
C GLY A 16 -2.43 4.89 2.21
N ASN A 17 -1.98 6.03 1.68
CA ASN A 17 -2.84 6.92 0.89
C ASN A 17 -2.65 6.71 -0.62
N VAL A 18 -3.69 6.24 -1.30
CA VAL A 18 -3.71 6.01 -2.75
C VAL A 18 -4.41 7.16 -3.46
N PRO A 19 -3.79 7.81 -4.46
CA PRO A 19 -4.43 8.89 -5.20
C PRO A 19 -5.56 8.38 -6.09
N PRO A 20 -6.60 9.18 -6.36
CA PRO A 20 -7.57 8.83 -7.40
C PRO A 20 -6.91 8.87 -8.79
N PRO A 21 -7.41 8.11 -9.77
CA PRO A 21 -6.88 8.12 -11.14
C PRO A 21 -6.79 9.53 -11.75
N SER A 22 -7.74 10.41 -11.43
CA SER A 22 -7.80 11.80 -11.90
C SER A 22 -6.67 12.68 -11.37
N ALA A 23 -6.01 12.31 -10.28
CA ALA A 23 -4.88 13.05 -9.72
C ALA A 23 -3.54 12.72 -10.39
N LEU A 24 -3.52 11.79 -11.34
CA LEU A 24 -2.32 11.38 -12.08
C LEU A 24 -2.36 11.92 -13.51
N PRO A 25 -1.40 12.78 -13.91
CA PRO A 25 -1.27 13.17 -15.31
C PRO A 25 -0.71 11.98 -16.10
N THR A 26 -1.51 11.47 -17.05
CA THR A 26 -1.13 10.34 -17.92
C THR A 26 -0.94 10.73 -19.38
N ASP A 27 -0.89 12.03 -19.68
CA ASP A 27 -0.68 12.54 -21.03
C ASP A 27 0.60 11.99 -21.65
N GLY A 28 0.49 11.46 -22.87
CA GLY A 28 1.61 10.85 -23.59
C GLY A 28 1.92 9.40 -23.20
N LEU A 29 1.19 8.80 -22.26
CA LEU A 29 1.28 7.37 -21.95
C LEU A 29 0.27 6.57 -22.78
N ASN A 30 0.69 5.45 -23.37
CA ASN A 30 -0.22 4.49 -23.98
C ASN A 30 -0.89 3.62 -22.89
N LEU A 31 -1.73 4.24 -22.07
CA LEU A 31 -2.39 3.62 -20.92
C LEU A 31 -3.89 3.88 -20.99
N SER A 32 -4.70 2.81 -20.96
CA SER A 32 -6.15 2.95 -20.91
C SER A 32 -6.63 3.34 -19.50
N PRO A 33 -7.78 4.02 -19.37
CA PRO A 33 -8.35 4.35 -18.06
C PRO A 33 -8.55 3.13 -17.17
N GLU A 34 -8.96 2.00 -17.75
CA GLU A 34 -9.20 0.74 -17.02
C GLU A 34 -7.90 0.18 -16.45
N ARG A 35 -6.79 0.29 -17.21
CA ARG A 35 -5.46 -0.14 -16.76
C ARG A 35 -4.94 0.76 -15.64
N LEU A 36 -5.22 2.06 -15.70
CA LEU A 36 -4.87 3.00 -14.63
C LEU A 36 -5.65 2.69 -13.34
N VAL A 37 -6.97 2.45 -13.46
CA VAL A 37 -7.81 2.06 -12.31
C VAL A 37 -7.32 0.75 -11.70
N ALA A 38 -7.05 -0.26 -12.54
CA ALA A 38 -6.53 -1.54 -12.06
C ALA A 38 -5.17 -1.40 -11.35
N ALA A 39 -4.27 -0.56 -11.86
CA ALA A 39 -2.97 -0.31 -11.24
C ALA A 39 -3.05 0.42 -9.88
N LEU A 40 -4.14 1.14 -9.63
CA LEU A 40 -4.41 1.83 -8.37
C LEU A 40 -5.33 1.04 -7.43
N ALA A 41 -5.81 -0.12 -7.87
CA ALA A 41 -6.66 -0.97 -7.04
C ALA A 41 -5.89 -1.50 -5.84
N VAL A 42 -6.55 -1.52 -4.69
CA VAL A 42 -6.03 -2.07 -3.43
C VAL A 42 -6.98 -3.18 -3.01
N HIS A 43 -6.46 -4.40 -2.88
CA HIS A 43 -7.20 -5.59 -2.47
C HIS A 43 -6.76 -6.04 -1.07
N PRO A 44 -7.48 -5.65 0.01
CA PRO A 44 -7.10 -5.95 1.39
C PRO A 44 -6.71 -7.41 1.66
N ALA A 45 -7.40 -8.36 1.02
CA ALA A 45 -7.13 -9.79 1.16
C ALA A 45 -5.76 -10.21 0.59
N GLU A 46 -5.35 -9.71 -0.57
CA GLU A 46 -4.03 -10.02 -1.17
C GLU A 46 -2.88 -9.57 -0.28
N PHE A 47 -3.13 -8.54 0.52
CA PHE A 47 -2.13 -8.00 1.42
C PHE A 47 -1.96 -8.76 2.73
N ALA A 48 -2.96 -9.54 3.15
CA ALA A 48 -2.78 -10.45 4.29
C ALA A 48 -1.71 -11.50 3.95
N ASP A 49 -1.76 -12.03 2.73
CA ASP A 49 -0.77 -12.97 2.20
C ASP A 49 0.61 -12.30 2.06
N GLU A 50 0.66 -11.04 1.60
CA GLU A 50 1.91 -10.30 1.51
C GLU A 50 2.55 -10.06 2.90
N ALA A 51 1.74 -9.85 3.94
CA ALA A 51 2.25 -9.74 5.30
C ALA A 51 2.90 -11.04 5.82
N GLU A 52 2.48 -12.22 5.35
CA GLU A 52 3.15 -13.49 5.64
C GLU A 52 4.53 -13.58 4.96
N SER A 53 4.61 -13.13 3.70
CA SER A 53 5.88 -13.02 2.97
C SER A 53 6.87 -12.05 3.65
N ILE A 54 6.37 -10.90 4.14
CA ILE A 54 7.19 -9.94 4.89
C ILE A 54 7.69 -10.54 6.20
N GLU A 55 6.85 -11.29 6.93
CA GLU A 55 7.28 -12.00 8.16
C GLU A 55 8.41 -13.00 7.86
N THR A 56 8.28 -13.76 6.78
CA THR A 56 9.31 -14.69 6.32
C THR A 56 10.62 -13.97 5.97
N HIS A 57 10.53 -12.79 5.35
CA HIS A 57 11.69 -11.96 5.07
C HIS A 57 12.34 -11.43 6.37
N TYR A 58 11.52 -10.95 7.31
CA TYR A 58 11.91 -10.41 8.61
C TYR A 58 12.60 -11.45 9.50
N ALA A 59 12.18 -12.72 9.42
CA ALA A 59 12.82 -13.81 10.13
C ALA A 59 14.34 -13.93 9.83
N ARG A 60 14.80 -13.49 8.65
CA ARG A 60 16.22 -13.51 8.26
C ARG A 60 17.09 -12.55 9.07
N PHE A 61 16.49 -11.53 9.70
CA PHE A 61 17.20 -10.55 10.51
C PHE A 61 17.25 -10.94 11.99
N GLY A 62 16.36 -11.84 12.43
CA GLY A 62 16.30 -12.33 13.81
C GLY A 62 16.20 -11.19 14.81
N ASP A 63 17.12 -11.19 15.78
CA ASP A 63 17.19 -10.20 16.88
C ASP A 63 17.65 -8.81 16.42
N ARG A 64 18.14 -8.66 15.19
CA ARG A 64 18.56 -7.35 14.65
C ARG A 64 17.41 -6.55 14.03
N LEU A 65 16.23 -7.16 13.91
CA LEU A 65 15.07 -6.47 13.40
C LEU A 65 14.51 -5.54 14.50
N PRO A 66 14.40 -4.22 14.25
CA PRO A 66 13.77 -3.30 15.19
C PRO A 66 12.34 -3.71 15.54
N ASP A 67 11.96 -3.56 16.80
CA ASP A 67 10.63 -3.90 17.29
C ASP A 67 9.53 -3.07 16.61
N GLU A 68 9.85 -1.84 16.22
CA GLU A 68 8.95 -0.96 15.48
C GLU A 68 8.53 -1.58 14.14
N LEU A 69 9.44 -2.28 13.43
CA LEU A 69 9.10 -2.95 12.18
C LEU A 69 8.19 -4.15 12.39
N ARG A 70 8.34 -4.86 13.52
CA ARG A 70 7.43 -5.94 13.91
C ARG A 70 6.04 -5.38 14.24
N ALA A 71 5.99 -4.29 14.99
CA ALA A 71 4.75 -3.62 15.35
C ALA A 71 3.99 -3.11 14.12
N GLU A 72 4.69 -2.50 13.16
CA GLU A 72 4.08 -2.06 11.90
C GLU A 72 3.52 -3.22 11.07
N LEU A 73 4.22 -4.36 11.03
CA LEU A 73 3.72 -5.56 10.35
C LEU A 73 2.46 -6.12 11.02
N SER A 74 2.40 -6.14 12.35
CA SER A 74 1.18 -6.50 13.08
C SER A 74 0.04 -5.54 12.79
N ALA A 75 0.29 -4.23 12.84
CA ALA A 75 -0.72 -3.21 12.55
C ALA A 75 -1.24 -3.31 11.10
N LEU A 76 -0.35 -3.65 10.15
CA LEU A 76 -0.70 -3.89 8.75
C LEU A 76 -1.70 -5.05 8.62
N ARG A 77 -1.40 -6.20 9.24
CA ARG A 77 -2.29 -7.38 9.22
C ARG A 77 -3.67 -7.05 9.77
N GLU A 78 -3.71 -6.33 10.89
CA GLU A 78 -4.98 -5.94 11.48
C GLU A 78 -5.78 -4.99 10.59
N ARG A 79 -5.14 -4.03 9.90
CA ARG A 79 -5.83 -3.16 8.94
C ARG A 79 -6.40 -3.95 7.77
N SER A 80 -5.59 -4.85 7.19
CA SER A 80 -6.02 -5.70 6.07
C SER A 80 -7.21 -6.59 6.44
N MET A 81 -7.24 -7.15 7.65
CA MET A 81 -8.37 -7.98 8.14
C MET A 81 -9.63 -7.17 8.43
N ARG A 82 -9.52 -5.88 8.76
CA ARG A 82 -10.70 -5.01 9.00
C ARG A 82 -11.33 -4.51 7.70
N GLU A 83 -10.55 -4.41 6.63
CA GLU A 83 -10.99 -3.90 5.32
C GLU A 83 -11.37 -5.02 4.34
N SER A 84 -11.13 -6.30 4.71
CA SER A 84 -11.56 -7.49 3.96
C SER A 84 -12.99 -7.91 4.33
#